data_AF-A0A1F8H401-F1
#
_entry.id   AF-A0A1F8H401-F1
#
_cell.length_a   1.000
_cell.length_b   1.000
_cell.length_c   1.000
_cell.angle_alpha   90.00
_cell.angle_beta   90.00
_cell.angle_gamma   90.00
#
_symmetry.space_group_name_H-M   'P 1'
#
loop_
_entity.id
_entity.type
_entity.pdbx_description
1 polymer ?
#
loop_
_entity_poly.entity_id
_entity_poly.type
_entity_poly.pdbx_seq_one_letter_code
_entity_poly.pdbx_strand_id
1 'polypeptide(L)'
;MLKKYWFLVAIAVVMTFLFLRGGGYEGGGPLSSVSPTATPAKAKYKAPGVTKYPTPLPSVSGYSEAVKQYEGRRIQFDQYCQANPVSSTYKNGTTIMLDNRSGDPRIVQVDGKSYNLAGYGYKLVSLSSTTLPQTYTLNCGSAVNVGKILLQK
;
A
#
# COMPACT_ATOMS: atom_id res chain seq x y z
N MET A 1 1.72 -35.45 -45.42
CA MET A 1 1.28 -35.89 -44.08
C MET A 1 2.10 -35.25 -42.93
N LEU A 2 2.61 -34.02 -43.08
CA LEU A 2 3.44 -33.36 -42.05
C LEU A 2 2.69 -32.39 -41.12
N LYS A 3 1.49 -31.91 -41.49
CA LYS A 3 0.72 -30.91 -40.71
C LYS A 3 0.06 -31.45 -39.44
N LYS A 4 -0.12 -32.78 -39.30
CA LYS A 4 -0.73 -33.39 -38.11
C LYS A 4 0.25 -33.58 -36.95
N TYR A 5 1.56 -33.61 -37.21
CA TYR A 5 2.58 -33.79 -36.18
C TYR A 5 2.88 -32.51 -35.40
N TRP A 6 2.60 -31.34 -35.97
CA TRP A 6 2.87 -30.06 -35.30
C TRP A 6 1.96 -29.84 -34.08
N PHE A 7 0.71 -30.33 -34.11
CA PHE A 7 -0.20 -30.29 -32.96
C PHE A 7 0.28 -31.20 -31.81
N LEU A 8 0.84 -32.37 -32.10
CA LEU A 8 1.38 -33.26 -31.07
C LEU A 8 2.62 -32.67 -30.39
N VAL A 9 3.49 -32.01 -31.17
CA VAL A 9 4.65 -31.28 -30.61
C VAL A 9 4.19 -30.11 -29.73
N ALA A 10 3.17 -29.35 -30.16
CA ALA A 10 2.63 -28.25 -29.36
C ALA A 10 2.03 -28.73 -28.03
N ILE A 11 1.27 -29.84 -28.02
CA ILE A 11 0.71 -30.43 -26.80
C ILE A 11 1.82 -30.93 -25.87
N ALA A 12 2.85 -31.58 -26.40
CA ALA A 12 3.99 -32.04 -25.61
C ALA A 12 4.76 -30.87 -24.96
N VAL A 13 4.93 -29.75 -25.65
CA VAL A 13 5.60 -28.55 -25.10
C VAL A 13 4.77 -27.92 -23.98
N VAL A 14 3.44 -27.83 -24.14
CA VAL A 14 2.55 -27.26 -23.12
C VAL A 14 2.52 -28.13 -21.85
N MET A 15 2.45 -29.46 -22.00
CA MET A 15 2.47 -30.38 -20.84
C MET A 15 3.79 -30.33 -20.08
N THR A 16 4.92 -30.26 -20.79
CA THR A 16 6.24 -30.10 -20.16
C THR A 16 6.36 -28.76 -19.44
N PHE A 17 5.81 -27.68 -20.00
CA PHE A 17 5.81 -26.35 -19.38
C PHE A 17 4.91 -26.27 -18.14
N LEU A 18 3.79 -27.00 -18.12
CA LEU A 18 2.93 -27.09 -16.94
C LEU A 18 3.57 -27.93 -15.82
N PHE A 19 4.25 -29.03 -16.16
CA PHE A 19 4.95 -29.85 -15.18
C PHE A 19 6.20 -29.18 -14.59
N LEU A 20 6.90 -28.32 -15.35
CA LEU A 20 8.03 -27.53 -14.85
C LEU A 20 7.62 -26.32 -14.00
N ARG A 21 6.31 -25.96 -13.96
CA ARG A 21 5.79 -24.84 -13.18
C ARG A 21 5.06 -25.26 -11.90
N GLY A 22 4.79 -26.56 -11.73
CA GLY A 22 4.16 -27.16 -10.56
C GLY A 22 5.17 -27.65 -9.53
N GLY A 23 6.09 -26.79 -9.09
CA GLY A 23 7.07 -27.10 -8.05
C GLY A 23 6.75 -26.42 -6.73
N GLY A 24 6.24 -27.19 -5.77
CA GLY A 24 6.43 -26.93 -4.34
C GLY A 24 5.26 -26.27 -3.57
N TYR A 25 4.53 -27.08 -2.82
CA TYR A 25 4.33 -26.82 -1.40
C TYR A 25 4.12 -28.15 -0.65
N GLU A 26 5.19 -28.60 -0.01
CA GLU A 26 5.14 -29.61 1.04
C GLU A 26 4.62 -29.00 2.35
N GLY A 27 3.78 -29.77 3.05
CA GLY A 27 3.88 -29.91 4.50
C GLY A 27 3.46 -28.73 5.39
N GLY A 28 2.15 -28.59 5.66
CA GLY A 28 1.64 -27.88 6.84
C GLY A 28 1.31 -28.87 7.97
N GLY A 29 2.26 -29.08 8.89
CA GLY A 29 2.07 -29.88 10.12
C GLY A 29 1.12 -29.21 11.14
N PRO A 30 0.75 -29.92 12.22
CA PRO A 30 -0.32 -29.52 13.13
C PRO A 30 0.03 -28.30 14.00
N LEU A 31 -0.92 -27.37 14.08
CA LEU A 31 -0.93 -26.21 14.99
C LEU A 31 -0.93 -26.68 16.45
N SER A 32 0.20 -26.52 17.14
CA SER A 32 0.25 -26.58 18.59
C SER A 32 -0.25 -25.26 19.17
N SER A 33 -1.32 -25.35 19.95
CA SER A 33 -1.83 -24.28 20.81
C SER A 33 -0.84 -24.04 21.96
N VAL A 34 -0.18 -22.87 21.95
CA VAL A 34 0.62 -22.40 23.09
C VAL A 34 -0.13 -21.27 23.79
N SER A 35 -0.51 -21.56 25.03
CA SER A 35 -1.10 -20.65 26.01
C SER A 35 -0.03 -19.66 26.52
N PRO A 36 -0.30 -18.35 26.64
CA PRO A 36 0.65 -17.42 27.24
C PRO A 36 0.61 -17.49 28.77
N THR A 37 1.74 -17.86 29.38
CA THR A 37 2.04 -17.69 30.81
C THR A 37 2.98 -16.49 31.02
N ALA A 38 2.81 -15.84 32.18
CA ALA A 38 3.10 -14.47 32.52
C ALA A 38 4.56 -13.96 32.52
N THR A 39 4.63 -12.63 32.40
CA THR A 39 5.73 -11.66 32.59
C THR A 39 6.61 -11.86 33.83
N PRO A 40 7.92 -11.54 33.73
CA PRO A 40 8.58 -10.71 34.75
C PRO A 40 9.28 -9.46 34.18
N ALA A 41 9.68 -8.58 35.10
CA ALA A 41 9.66 -7.13 34.99
C ALA A 41 10.96 -6.43 34.50
N LYS A 42 10.74 -5.21 33.96
CA LYS A 42 11.58 -4.00 33.88
C LYS A 42 13.10 -4.14 34.08
N ALA A 43 13.85 -3.87 33.02
CA ALA A 43 15.15 -3.21 33.09
C ALA A 43 15.02 -1.75 32.61
N LYS A 44 15.40 -0.79 33.47
CA LYS A 44 15.52 0.63 33.12
C LYS A 44 16.79 0.82 32.28
N TYR A 45 16.66 1.25 31.03
CA TYR A 45 17.76 1.79 30.26
C TYR A 45 17.50 3.28 30.01
N LYS A 46 18.37 4.15 30.54
CA LYS A 46 18.42 5.57 30.17
C LYS A 46 19.38 5.72 29.00
N ALA A 47 18.92 6.31 27.90
CA ALA A 47 19.74 6.79 26.79
C ALA A 47 18.96 7.92 26.04
N PRO A 48 19.62 8.76 25.23
CA PRO A 48 19.56 10.22 25.34
C PRO A 48 18.48 10.88 24.47
N GLY A 49 18.25 12.17 24.73
CA GLY A 49 17.18 13.00 24.18
C GLY A 49 16.97 12.88 22.67
N VAL A 50 15.76 12.44 22.30
CA VAL A 50 15.28 12.37 20.92
C VAL A 50 14.47 13.62 20.62
N THR A 51 14.94 14.32 19.59
CA THR A 51 14.28 15.32 18.76
C THR A 51 12.75 15.18 18.68
N LYS A 52 12.05 16.33 18.75
CA LYS A 52 10.58 16.47 18.65
C LYS A 52 9.97 15.49 17.64
N TYR A 53 9.23 14.51 18.18
CA TYR A 53 8.44 13.58 17.39
C TYR A 53 7.40 14.34 16.55
N PRO A 54 7.16 13.97 15.29
CA PRO A 54 5.99 14.46 14.57
C PRO A 54 4.74 14.03 15.33
N THR A 55 3.81 14.97 15.51
CA THR A 55 2.53 14.77 16.18
C THR A 55 1.89 13.45 15.70
N PRO A 56 1.49 12.54 16.60
CA PRO A 56 0.80 11.32 16.21
C PRO A 56 -0.43 11.69 15.38
N LEU A 57 -0.57 11.10 14.19
CA LEU A 57 -1.79 11.24 13.41
C LEU A 57 -2.97 10.70 14.24
N PRO A 58 -4.13 11.36 14.22
CA PRO A 58 -5.31 10.90 14.96
C PRO A 58 -5.65 9.47 14.52
N SER A 59 -5.77 8.56 15.49
CA SER A 59 -6.23 7.19 15.25
C SER A 59 -7.72 7.24 14.95
N VAL A 60 -8.10 7.07 13.68
CA VAL A 60 -9.52 6.96 13.34
C VAL A 60 -10.01 5.56 13.69
N SER A 61 -11.06 5.49 14.51
CA SER A 61 -11.71 4.28 14.97
C SER A 61 -12.54 3.66 13.83
N GLY A 62 -11.89 2.98 12.89
CA GLY A 62 -12.58 2.24 11.82
C GLY A 62 -12.53 2.90 10.44
N TYR A 63 -12.71 2.08 9.39
CA TYR A 63 -12.66 2.53 7.99
C TYR A 63 -13.83 3.46 7.65
N SER A 64 -15.05 3.15 8.09
CA SER A 64 -16.24 3.97 7.84
C SER A 64 -16.10 5.39 8.38
N GLU A 65 -15.54 5.51 9.58
CA GLU A 65 -15.26 6.76 10.27
C GLU A 65 -14.18 7.53 9.51
N ALA A 66 -13.13 6.84 9.03
CA ALA A 66 -12.07 7.46 8.23
C ALA A 66 -12.60 8.02 6.91
N VAL A 67 -13.44 7.26 6.19
CA VAL A 67 -14.04 7.73 4.94
C VAL A 67 -14.88 8.98 5.17
N LYS A 68 -15.68 9.03 6.24
CA LYS A 68 -16.48 10.20 6.60
C LYS A 68 -15.60 11.39 6.99
N GLN A 69 -14.60 11.17 7.86
CA GLN A 69 -13.73 12.24 8.36
C GLN A 69 -12.84 12.86 7.27
N TYR A 70 -12.44 12.06 6.30
CA TYR A 70 -11.60 12.46 5.18
C TYR A 70 -12.38 12.65 3.88
N GLU A 71 -13.70 12.84 3.97
CA GLU A 71 -14.49 13.27 2.82
C GLU A 71 -13.91 14.57 2.21
N GLY A 72 -13.82 14.63 0.89
CA GLY A 72 -13.15 15.71 0.15
C GLY A 72 -11.62 15.74 0.28
N ARG A 73 -11.01 14.94 1.16
CA ARG A 73 -9.56 14.82 1.39
C ARG A 73 -9.08 13.37 1.28
N ARG A 74 -9.81 12.57 0.51
CA ARG A 74 -9.52 11.17 0.23
C ARG A 74 -9.16 11.00 -1.23
N ILE A 75 -8.02 10.35 -1.48
CA ILE A 75 -7.57 9.96 -2.81
C ILE A 75 -7.63 8.44 -2.87
N GLN A 76 -8.50 7.93 -3.72
CA GLN A 76 -8.67 6.52 -3.97
C GLN A 76 -7.76 6.07 -5.10
N PHE A 77 -7.21 4.87 -5.00
CA PHE A 77 -6.47 4.22 -6.07
C PHE A 77 -7.25 2.99 -6.52
N ASP A 78 -7.70 2.96 -7.76
CA ASP A 78 -8.49 1.85 -8.29
C ASP A 78 -7.67 0.57 -8.52
N GLN A 79 -8.32 -0.47 -9.04
CA GLN A 79 -7.66 -1.75 -9.34
C GLN A 79 -6.53 -1.63 -10.39
N TYR A 80 -6.51 -0.55 -11.16
CA TYR A 80 -5.51 -0.23 -12.19
C TYR A 80 -4.54 0.86 -11.72
N CYS A 81 -4.47 1.12 -10.41
CA CYS A 81 -3.61 2.14 -9.81
C CYS A 81 -3.91 3.58 -10.28
N GLN A 82 -5.11 3.86 -10.80
CA GLN A 82 -5.51 5.22 -11.17
C GLN A 82 -6.02 5.98 -9.94
N ALA A 83 -5.54 7.22 -9.77
CA ALA A 83 -5.99 8.06 -8.67
C ALA A 83 -7.37 8.68 -8.96
N ASN A 84 -8.23 8.69 -7.97
CA ASN A 84 -9.51 9.37 -7.98
C ASN A 84 -9.71 10.15 -6.67
N PRO A 85 -9.75 11.48 -6.71
CA PRO A 85 -9.62 12.32 -7.91
C PRO A 85 -8.18 12.33 -8.48
N VAL A 86 -8.05 12.61 -9.79
CA VAL A 86 -6.74 12.70 -10.48
C VAL A 86 -5.99 13.97 -10.08
N SER A 87 -6.72 15.04 -9.76
CA SER A 87 -6.15 16.30 -9.28
C SER A 87 -6.87 16.77 -8.02
N SER A 88 -6.12 17.33 -7.08
CA SER A 88 -6.67 17.91 -5.85
C SER A 88 -5.84 19.07 -5.38
N THR A 89 -6.47 19.98 -4.65
CA THR A 89 -5.80 21.14 -4.05
C THR A 89 -6.10 21.16 -2.56
N TYR A 90 -5.05 21.23 -1.74
CA TYR A 90 -5.15 21.27 -0.30
C TYR A 90 -4.30 22.39 0.30
N LYS A 91 -4.68 22.86 1.48
CA LYS A 91 -3.84 23.77 2.27
C LYS A 91 -2.63 23.01 2.82
N ASN A 92 -1.51 23.70 2.96
CA ASN A 92 -0.33 23.15 3.61
C ASN A 92 -0.67 22.67 5.04
N GLY A 93 -0.12 21.53 5.45
CA GLY A 93 -0.42 20.89 6.74
C GLY A 93 -1.69 20.01 6.74
N THR A 94 -2.41 19.90 5.62
CA THR A 94 -3.61 19.06 5.54
C THR A 94 -3.27 17.59 5.64
N THR A 95 -3.98 16.85 6.50
CA THR A 95 -3.94 15.38 6.49
C THR A 95 -4.97 14.84 5.51
N ILE A 96 -4.54 13.93 4.66
CA ILE A 96 -5.36 13.26 3.64
C ILE A 96 -5.40 11.75 3.88
N MET A 97 -6.40 11.09 3.29
CA MET A 97 -6.52 9.64 3.26
C MET A 97 -6.12 9.11 1.89
N LEU A 98 -5.13 8.22 1.85
CA LEU A 98 -4.79 7.39 0.70
C LEU A 98 -5.55 6.06 0.84
N ASP A 99 -6.42 5.74 -0.09
CA ASP A 99 -7.38 4.62 -0.01
C ASP A 99 -7.15 3.64 -1.17
N ASN A 100 -6.76 2.41 -0.89
CA ASN A 100 -6.57 1.37 -1.90
C ASN A 100 -7.89 0.67 -2.17
N ARG A 101 -8.39 0.75 -3.41
CA ARG A 101 -9.61 0.08 -3.85
C ARG A 101 -9.33 -1.25 -4.57
N SER A 102 -8.08 -1.68 -4.60
CA SER A 102 -7.64 -2.99 -5.09
C SER A 102 -7.57 -4.01 -3.96
N GLY A 103 -7.84 -5.28 -4.26
CA GLY A 103 -7.57 -6.39 -3.34
C GLY A 103 -6.08 -6.67 -3.15
N ASP A 104 -5.23 -6.24 -4.08
CA ASP A 104 -3.78 -6.36 -3.97
C ASP A 104 -3.19 -5.20 -3.16
N PRO A 105 -2.12 -5.44 -2.37
CA PRO A 105 -1.38 -4.36 -1.73
C PRO A 105 -0.73 -3.43 -2.77
N ARG A 106 -0.72 -2.13 -2.49
CA ARG A 106 -0.17 -1.09 -3.38
C ARG A 106 0.84 -0.22 -2.65
N ILE A 107 1.93 0.11 -3.35
CA ILE A 107 2.87 1.14 -2.91
C ILE A 107 2.47 2.44 -3.60
N VAL A 108 1.98 3.40 -2.84
CA VAL A 108 1.67 4.75 -3.32
C VAL A 108 2.84 5.66 -2.98
N GLN A 109 3.29 6.47 -3.93
CA GLN A 109 4.29 7.50 -3.67
C GLN A 109 3.64 8.88 -3.77
N VAL A 110 3.93 9.73 -2.78
CA VAL A 110 3.55 11.14 -2.77
C VAL A 110 4.82 11.95 -2.64
N ASP A 111 5.17 12.70 -3.70
CA ASP A 111 6.40 13.52 -3.73
C ASP A 111 7.67 12.70 -3.41
N GLY A 112 7.76 11.49 -3.99
CA GLY A 112 8.87 10.56 -3.76
C GLY A 112 8.84 9.80 -2.42
N LYS A 113 7.90 10.10 -1.51
CA LYS A 113 7.72 9.35 -0.25
C LYS A 113 6.79 8.17 -0.46
N SER A 114 7.25 6.96 -0.12
CA SER A 114 6.50 5.71 -0.31
C SER A 114 5.61 5.35 0.88
N TYR A 115 4.38 4.93 0.58
CA TYR A 115 3.37 4.46 1.52
C TYR A 115 2.87 3.10 1.06
N ASN A 116 3.05 2.06 1.88
CA ASN A 116 2.50 0.73 1.59
C ASN A 116 1.07 0.62 2.11
N LEU A 117 0.11 0.39 1.23
CA LEU A 117 -1.30 0.17 1.54
C LEU A 117 -1.60 -1.31 1.35
N ALA A 118 -2.17 -1.95 2.38
CA ALA A 118 -2.70 -3.30 2.24
C ALA A 118 -3.83 -3.36 1.20
N GLY A 119 -4.18 -4.56 0.74
CA GLY A 119 -5.40 -4.78 -0.05
C GLY A 119 -6.62 -4.23 0.68
N TYR A 120 -7.43 -3.42 -0.01
CA TYR A 120 -8.56 -2.67 0.57
C TYR A 120 -8.20 -1.80 1.80
N GLY A 121 -6.92 -1.53 2.02
CA GLY A 121 -6.41 -0.76 3.15
C GLY A 121 -6.25 0.73 2.83
N TYR A 122 -6.02 1.51 3.87
CA TYR A 122 -5.79 2.95 3.73
C TYR A 122 -4.64 3.42 4.63
N LYS A 123 -4.11 4.61 4.32
CA LYS A 123 -3.16 5.34 5.18
C LYS A 123 -3.53 6.80 5.25
N LEU A 124 -3.28 7.40 6.41
CA LEU A 124 -3.42 8.83 6.62
C LEU A 124 -2.04 9.48 6.47
N VAL A 125 -1.99 10.57 5.71
CA VAL A 125 -0.73 11.24 5.35
C VAL A 125 -0.90 12.74 5.54
N SER A 126 -0.02 13.34 6.34
CA SER A 126 0.06 14.80 6.49
C SER A 126 0.91 15.40 5.38
N LEU A 127 0.32 16.30 4.60
CA LEU A 127 0.99 16.99 3.51
C LEU A 127 1.63 18.27 4.03
N SER A 128 2.93 18.45 3.79
CA SER A 128 3.66 19.62 4.28
C SER A 128 4.83 19.98 3.36
N SER A 129 4.87 21.24 2.91
CA SER A 129 5.97 21.81 2.16
C SER A 129 6.46 23.10 2.82
N THR A 130 7.77 23.38 2.70
CA THR A 130 8.39 24.65 3.12
C THR A 130 8.28 25.73 2.03
N THR A 131 8.03 25.34 0.79
CA THR A 131 7.82 26.23 -0.36
C THR A 131 6.38 26.07 -0.87
N LEU A 132 5.70 27.18 -1.15
CA LEU A 132 4.31 27.18 -1.65
C LEU A 132 4.16 28.22 -2.79
N PRO A 133 3.40 27.92 -3.86
CA PRO A 133 2.70 26.67 -4.11
C PRO A 133 3.65 25.53 -4.46
N GLN A 134 3.29 24.30 -4.07
CA GLN A 134 4.05 23.10 -4.39
C GLN A 134 3.13 22.04 -4.99
N THR A 135 3.55 21.42 -6.09
CA THR A 135 2.79 20.32 -6.70
C THR A 135 3.46 19.00 -6.38
N TYR A 136 2.75 18.11 -5.70
CA TYR A 136 3.15 16.72 -5.48
C TYR A 136 2.61 15.84 -6.59
N THR A 137 3.48 15.01 -7.15
CA THR A 137 3.08 13.94 -8.06
C THR A 137 2.70 12.70 -7.26
N LEU A 138 1.72 11.97 -7.78
CA LEU A 138 1.28 10.68 -7.24
C LEU A 138 1.71 9.56 -8.18
N ASN A 139 2.30 8.51 -7.61
CA ASN A 139 2.58 7.25 -8.29
C ASN A 139 1.93 6.09 -7.52
N CYS A 140 1.58 5.00 -8.21
CA CYS A 140 1.02 3.80 -7.61
C CYS A 140 1.64 2.56 -8.27
N GLY A 141 2.40 1.77 -7.52
CA GLY A 141 3.16 0.64 -8.05
C GLY A 141 4.09 1.06 -9.18
N SER A 142 3.95 0.45 -10.35
CA SER A 142 4.68 0.81 -11.57
C SER A 142 4.05 1.96 -12.36
N ALA A 143 2.82 2.37 -12.02
CA ALA A 143 2.14 3.47 -12.69
C ALA A 143 2.64 4.81 -12.13
N VAL A 144 3.15 5.66 -13.01
CA VAL A 144 3.70 6.98 -12.67
C VAL A 144 2.76 8.09 -13.09
N ASN A 145 2.80 9.21 -12.36
CA ASN A 145 1.99 10.40 -12.64
C ASN A 145 0.48 10.12 -12.70
N VAL A 146 0.00 9.21 -11.84
CA VAL A 146 -1.41 8.80 -11.79
C VAL A 146 -2.32 9.89 -11.20
N GLY A 147 -1.72 10.92 -10.59
CA GLY A 147 -2.43 12.09 -10.10
C GLY A 147 -1.49 13.19 -9.60
N LYS A 148 -2.07 14.31 -9.18
CA LYS A 148 -1.36 15.49 -8.68
C LYS A 148 -2.08 16.12 -7.51
N ILE A 149 -1.31 16.61 -6.54
CA ILE A 149 -1.81 17.40 -5.41
C ILE A 149 -1.13 18.76 -5.43
N LEU A 150 -1.91 19.83 -5.52
CA LEU A 150 -1.43 21.20 -5.33
C LEU A 150 -1.54 21.59 -3.86
N LEU A 151 -0.42 21.91 -3.24
CA LEU A 151 -0.36 22.54 -1.93
C LEU A 151 -0.33 24.06 -2.07
N GLN A 152 -1.24 24.72 -1.35
CA GLN A 152 -1.37 26.17 -1.28
C GLN A 152 -1.33 26.67 0.18
N LYS A 153 -1.30 27.99 0.35
CA LYS A 153 -1.32 28.66 1.66
C LYS A 153 -2.64 28.42 2.41
#